data_AF-A0A2S1QY71-F1
#
_entry.id   AF-A0A2S1QY71-F1
#
_cell.length_a   1.000
_cell.length_b   1.000
_cell.length_c   1.000
_cell.angle_alpha   90.00
_cell.angle_beta   90.00
_cell.angle_gamma   90.00
#
_symmetry.space_group_name_H-M   'P 1'
#
loop_
_entity.id
_entity.type
_entity.pdbx_description
1 polymer ?
#
loop_
_entity_poly.entity_id
_entity_poly.type
_entity_poly.pdbx_seq_one_letter_code
_entity_poly.pdbx_strand_id
1 'polypeptide(L)'
;MIRNFTQLFLIAATCLAVSCGKQECKNTNPVFDANTPDSKPYKAELTKQLAEAEKNSVKYWINSYKEVDGQQYMVVDITGNGFCATAQMAISPEDTKLQGFIKAKGKGYSGAELEGLQYGITSDSNGGHFIFKELGGVID
;
A
#
# COMPACT_ATOMS: atom_id res chain seq x y z
N MET A 1 17.12 -61.28 7.05
CA MET A 1 15.95 -60.46 7.42
C MET A 1 16.49 -59.21 8.10
N ILE A 2 16.77 -58.08 7.41
CA ILE A 2 15.83 -57.07 6.89
C ILE A 2 14.87 -56.64 8.02
N ARG A 3 14.76 -55.41 8.53
CA ARG A 3 15.33 -54.07 8.23
C ARG A 3 14.84 -53.08 9.32
N ASN A 4 15.50 -51.93 9.41
CA ASN A 4 14.96 -50.60 9.79
C ASN A 4 14.73 -50.35 11.29
N PHE A 5 15.55 -49.59 12.05
CA PHE A 5 16.21 -48.29 11.84
C PHE A 5 15.25 -47.18 11.36
N THR A 6 15.31 -46.03 12.04
CA THR A 6 14.79 -44.70 11.63
C THR A 6 13.27 -44.46 11.68
N GLN A 7 12.69 -44.34 12.88
CA GLN A 7 11.36 -43.71 13.07
C GLN A 7 11.36 -42.87 14.37
N LEU A 8 12.28 -41.90 14.49
CA LEU A 8 12.23 -40.90 15.56
C LEU A 8 12.76 -39.54 15.08
N PHE A 9 12.32 -39.12 13.89
CA PHE A 9 12.67 -37.83 13.29
C PHE A 9 11.52 -37.42 12.37
N LEU A 10 10.39 -36.95 12.92
CA LEU A 10 9.28 -36.44 12.07
C LEU A 10 8.23 -35.61 12.84
N ILE A 11 8.63 -34.92 13.92
CA ILE A 11 7.74 -33.98 14.64
C ILE A 11 8.52 -32.72 15.04
N ALA A 12 9.11 -32.00 14.08
CA ALA A 12 9.72 -30.69 14.34
C ALA A 12 10.03 -29.93 13.04
N ALA A 13 9.06 -29.78 12.13
CA ALA A 13 9.25 -28.96 10.93
C ALA A 13 7.94 -28.37 10.39
N THR A 14 6.97 -28.09 11.26
CA THR A 14 5.76 -27.34 10.88
C THR A 14 5.87 -25.93 11.45
N CYS A 15 6.96 -25.24 11.11
CA CYS A 15 6.98 -23.78 11.21
C CYS A 15 6.07 -23.26 10.09
N LEU A 16 4.81 -22.99 10.46
CA LEU A 16 3.86 -22.25 9.66
C LEU A 16 4.49 -20.93 9.26
N ALA A 17 4.98 -20.84 8.02
CA ALA A 17 5.18 -19.57 7.35
C ALA A 17 3.80 -19.00 7.02
N VAL A 18 3.11 -18.48 8.05
CA VAL A 18 2.11 -17.44 7.82
C VAL A 18 2.88 -16.22 7.33
N SER A 19 3.17 -16.22 6.03
CA SER A 19 3.60 -15.03 5.33
C SER A 19 2.51 -13.99 5.56
N CYS A 20 2.75 -13.02 6.44
CA CYS A 20 1.97 -11.78 6.49
C CYS A 20 2.25 -11.03 5.19
N GLY A 21 1.64 -11.51 4.11
CA GLY A 21 1.69 -10.90 2.80
C GLY A 21 0.43 -10.09 2.57
N LYS A 22 0.58 -8.94 1.92
CA LYS A 22 -0.52 -8.19 1.29
C LYS A 22 -1.51 -9.17 0.65
N GLN A 23 -2.79 -9.08 1.05
CA GLN A 23 -3.85 -9.94 0.52
C GLN A 23 -3.91 -9.83 -1.01
N GLU A 24 -4.08 -10.96 -1.71
CA GLU A 24 -4.25 -10.94 -3.16
C GLU A 24 -5.46 -10.07 -3.53
N CYS A 25 -5.18 -8.93 -4.15
CA CYS A 25 -6.20 -7.97 -4.54
C CYS A 25 -6.68 -8.30 -5.96
N LYS A 26 -7.99 -8.53 -6.11
CA LYS A 26 -8.63 -8.74 -7.41
C LYS A 26 -9.33 -7.47 -7.85
N ASN A 27 -8.77 -6.76 -8.83
CA ASN A 27 -9.40 -5.58 -9.39
C ASN A 27 -10.59 -5.98 -10.27
N THR A 28 -11.74 -5.33 -10.08
CA THR A 28 -12.90 -5.46 -10.97
C THR A 28 -13.25 -4.14 -11.66
N ASN A 29 -12.51 -3.07 -11.37
CA ASN A 29 -12.74 -1.75 -11.94
C ASN A 29 -11.92 -1.56 -13.23
N PRO A 30 -12.57 -1.53 -14.40
CA PRO A 30 -11.86 -1.47 -15.68
C PRO A 30 -11.13 -0.13 -15.91
N VAL A 31 -11.50 0.93 -15.18
CA VAL A 31 -10.80 2.22 -15.29
C VAL A 31 -9.36 2.10 -14.80
N PHE A 32 -9.12 1.34 -13.73
CA PHE A 32 -7.77 1.15 -13.19
C PHE A 32 -6.90 0.26 -14.08
N ASP A 33 -7.50 -0.67 -14.82
CA ASP A 33 -6.77 -1.53 -15.78
C ASP A 33 -6.43 -0.79 -17.09
N ALA A 34 -7.32 0.12 -17.51
CA ALA A 34 -7.18 0.84 -18.78
C ALA A 34 -6.35 2.13 -18.70
N ASN A 35 -6.01 2.60 -17.49
CA ASN A 35 -5.39 3.91 -17.29
C ASN A 35 -4.21 3.82 -16.32
N THR A 36 -3.20 4.68 -16.52
CA THR A 36 -2.07 4.77 -15.60
C THR A 36 -2.45 5.54 -14.32
N PRO A 37 -1.82 5.26 -13.16
CA PRO A 37 -2.10 5.95 -11.90
C PRO A 37 -1.99 7.48 -11.95
N ASP A 38 -1.17 8.02 -12.85
CA ASP A 38 -0.97 9.46 -12.99
C ASP A 38 -2.01 10.16 -13.87
N SER A 39 -2.81 9.39 -14.61
CA SER A 39 -3.81 9.93 -15.52
C SER A 39 -5.02 10.51 -14.78
N LYS A 40 -5.62 11.54 -15.39
CA LYS A 40 -6.86 12.17 -14.90
C LYS A 40 -8.02 11.19 -14.69
N PRO A 41 -8.39 10.31 -15.65
CA PRO A 41 -9.49 9.37 -15.45
C PRO A 41 -9.25 8.40 -14.28
N TYR A 42 -8.01 7.94 -14.11
CA TYR A 42 -7.65 7.08 -12.99
C TYR A 42 -7.83 7.80 -11.64
N LYS A 43 -7.27 9.02 -11.51
CA LYS A 43 -7.37 9.81 -10.27
C LYS A 43 -8.80 10.18 -9.92
N ALA A 44 -9.62 10.49 -10.92
CA ALA A 44 -11.04 10.77 -10.74
C ALA A 44 -11.79 9.54 -10.21
N GLU A 45 -11.58 8.36 -10.82
CA GLU A 45 -12.21 7.13 -10.36
C GLU A 45 -11.73 6.74 -8.96
N LEU A 46 -10.44 6.86 -8.67
CA LEU A 46 -9.91 6.57 -7.33
C LEU A 46 -10.53 7.49 -6.27
N THR A 47 -10.66 8.78 -6.57
CA THR A 47 -11.32 9.74 -5.67
C THR A 47 -12.77 9.33 -5.40
N LYS A 48 -13.50 8.91 -6.44
CA LYS A 48 -14.88 8.43 -6.33
C LYS A 48 -14.97 7.16 -5.47
N GLN A 49 -14.16 6.14 -5.77
CA GLN A 49 -14.14 4.88 -5.03
C GLN A 49 -13.83 5.09 -3.54
N LEU A 50 -12.88 5.97 -3.22
CA LEU A 50 -12.53 6.31 -1.83
C LEU A 50 -13.62 7.12 -1.11
N ALA A 51 -14.41 7.91 -1.83
CA ALA A 51 -15.53 8.64 -1.26
C ALA A 51 -16.74 7.74 -0.95
N GLU A 52 -16.94 6.69 -1.75
CA GLU A 52 -18.02 5.71 -1.58
C GLU A 52 -17.67 4.57 -0.62
N ALA A 53 -16.37 4.29 -0.42
CA ALA A 53 -15.92 3.19 0.41
C ALA A 53 -16.14 3.45 1.92
N GLU A 54 -16.50 2.38 2.64
CA GLU A 54 -16.48 2.41 4.10
C GLU A 54 -15.03 2.54 4.59
N LYS A 55 -14.74 3.51 5.47
CA LYS A 55 -13.38 3.85 5.89
C LYS A 55 -12.54 2.65 6.35
N ASN A 56 -13.14 1.67 7.02
CA ASN A 56 -12.45 0.49 7.55
C ASN A 56 -12.30 -0.66 6.54
N SER A 57 -12.92 -0.54 5.36
CA SER A 57 -12.83 -1.51 4.27
C SER A 57 -11.68 -1.23 3.31
N VAL A 58 -11.03 -0.06 3.43
CA VAL A 58 -9.90 0.33 2.59
C VAL A 58 -8.61 0.15 3.38
N LYS A 59 -7.66 -0.52 2.75
CA LYS A 59 -6.34 -0.79 3.28
C LYS A 59 -5.28 -0.18 2.38
N TYR A 60 -4.19 0.26 3.00
CA TYR A 60 -3.15 1.06 2.37
C TYR A 60 -1.80 0.43 2.70
N TRP A 61 -0.98 0.15 1.69
CA TRP A 61 0.36 -0.39 1.88
C TRP A 61 1.38 0.47 1.17
N ILE A 62 2.51 0.70 1.82
CA ILE A 62 3.64 1.38 1.19
C ILE A 62 4.15 0.50 0.05
N ASN A 63 4.19 1.07 -1.14
CA ASN A 63 4.81 0.44 -2.30
C ASN A 63 6.25 0.92 -2.46
N SER A 64 6.45 2.23 -2.57
CA SER A 64 7.76 2.81 -2.84
C SER A 64 7.85 4.30 -2.50
N TYR A 65 9.06 4.85 -2.52
CA TYR A 65 9.33 6.27 -2.52
C TYR A 65 9.58 6.75 -3.95
N LYS A 66 9.05 7.92 -4.31
CA LYS A 66 9.27 8.56 -5.61
C LYS A 66 9.58 10.04 -5.40
N GLU A 67 10.46 10.58 -6.23
CA GLU A 67 10.79 12.00 -6.26
C GLU A 67 10.68 12.50 -7.70
N VAL A 68 9.94 13.58 -7.91
CA VAL A 68 9.72 14.19 -9.23
C VAL A 68 9.82 15.70 -9.06
N ASP A 69 10.69 16.34 -9.81
CA ASP A 69 10.90 17.80 -9.78
C ASP A 69 11.13 18.37 -8.37
N GLY A 70 11.84 17.61 -7.52
CA GLY A 70 12.12 17.96 -6.12
C GLY A 70 10.96 17.75 -5.15
N GLN A 71 9.78 17.35 -5.64
CA GLN A 71 8.64 16.97 -4.81
C GLN A 71 8.73 15.48 -4.44
N GLN A 72 8.55 15.19 -3.16
CA GLN A 72 8.61 13.84 -2.62
C GLN A 72 7.22 13.21 -2.53
N TYR A 73 7.15 11.92 -2.86
CA TYR A 73 5.92 11.14 -2.84
C TYR A 73 6.13 9.78 -2.17
N MET A 74 5.14 9.37 -1.39
CA MET A 74 4.92 7.99 -1.01
C MET A 74 3.97 7.37 -2.02
N VAL A 75 4.42 6.31 -2.71
CA VAL A 75 3.57 5.50 -3.56
C VAL A 75 2.89 4.47 -2.68
N VAL A 76 1.57 4.46 -2.69
CA VAL A 76 0.73 3.64 -1.80
C VAL A 76 -0.16 2.75 -2.66
N ASP A 77 -0.12 1.45 -2.40
CA ASP A 77 -1.10 0.52 -2.93
C ASP A 77 -2.35 0.54 -2.05
N ILE A 78 -3.51 0.57 -2.69
CA ILE A 78 -4.81 0.70 -2.07
C ILE A 78 -5.63 -0.52 -2.45
N THR A 79 -6.21 -1.17 -1.46
CA THR A 79 -7.20 -2.23 -1.67
C THR A 79 -8.49 -1.83 -0.98
N GLY A 80 -9.56 -1.79 -1.75
CA GLY A 80 -10.93 -1.66 -1.24
C GLY A 80 -11.78 -2.83 -1.71
N ASN A 81 -13.07 -2.78 -1.39
CA ASN A 81 -14.00 -3.81 -1.83
C ASN A 81 -14.17 -3.78 -3.36
N GLY A 82 -13.56 -4.74 -4.06
CA GLY A 82 -13.69 -4.90 -5.51
C GLY A 82 -12.73 -4.04 -6.36
N PHE A 83 -11.81 -3.29 -5.75
CA PHE A 83 -10.82 -2.52 -6.50
C PHE A 83 -9.42 -2.54 -5.89
N CYS A 84 -8.44 -2.48 -6.78
CA CYS A 84 -7.03 -2.32 -6.47
C CYS A 84 -6.53 -1.07 -7.18
N ALA A 85 -5.86 -0.20 -6.47
CA ALA A 85 -5.32 1.02 -7.04
C ALA A 85 -3.97 1.37 -6.45
N THR A 86 -3.29 2.32 -7.08
CA THR A 86 -2.04 2.90 -6.59
C THR A 86 -2.21 4.42 -6.59
N ALA A 87 -1.86 5.06 -5.48
CA ALA A 87 -1.85 6.51 -5.35
C ALA A 87 -0.42 7.01 -5.18
N GLN A 88 -0.13 8.18 -5.75
CA GLN A 88 1.04 8.97 -5.41
C GLN A 88 0.61 10.02 -4.38
N MET A 89 1.06 9.85 -3.14
CA MET A 89 0.73 10.73 -2.04
C MET A 89 1.89 11.69 -1.79
N ALA A 90 1.67 12.98 -1.97
CA ALA A 90 2.65 14.01 -1.67
C ALA A 90 2.94 14.00 -0.16
N ILE A 91 4.23 14.02 0.19
CA ILE A 91 4.71 14.05 1.58
C ILE A 91 5.56 15.30 1.80
N SER A 92 5.51 15.83 3.03
CA SER A 92 6.36 16.94 3.44
C SER A 92 7.70 16.43 3.98
N PRO A 93 8.84 16.99 3.54
CA PRO A 93 10.15 16.67 4.11
C PRO A 93 10.25 16.92 5.62
N GLU A 94 9.43 17.83 6.15
CA GLU A 94 9.38 18.21 7.56
C GLU A 94 8.46 17.31 8.40
N ASP A 95 7.80 16.32 7.78
CA ASP A 95 6.88 15.45 8.50
C ASP A 95 7.63 14.53 9.46
N THR A 96 7.41 14.71 10.75
CA THR A 96 8.11 13.97 11.82
C THR A 96 7.74 12.48 11.85
N LYS A 97 6.51 12.12 11.46
CA LYS A 97 6.02 10.73 11.45
C LYS A 97 6.62 9.93 10.28
N LEU A 98 7.02 10.61 9.21
CA LEU A 98 7.61 9.99 8.02
C LEU A 98 9.14 10.12 7.92
N GLN A 99 9.82 10.71 8.92
CA GLN A 99 11.28 10.93 8.85
C GLN A 99 12.07 9.65 8.56
N GLY A 100 11.68 8.53 9.17
CA GLY A 100 12.31 7.24 8.90
C GLY A 100 12.17 6.82 7.44
N PHE A 101 10.95 6.87 6.91
CA PHE A 101 10.63 6.57 5.52
C PHE A 101 11.38 7.51 4.54
N ILE A 102 11.36 8.82 4.80
CA ILE A 102 12.00 9.85 3.96
C ILE A 102 13.51 9.66 3.94
N LYS A 103 14.16 9.55 5.10
CA LYS A 103 15.62 9.36 5.21
C LYS A 103 16.08 8.07 4.54
N ALA A 104 15.28 7.01 4.66
CA ALA A 104 15.54 5.73 4.02
C ALA A 104 15.19 5.72 2.51
N LYS A 105 14.57 6.78 1.97
CA LYS A 105 13.99 6.80 0.62
C LYS A 105 13.12 5.57 0.37
N GLY A 106 12.26 5.24 1.34
CA GLY A 106 11.35 4.10 1.31
C GLY A 106 11.98 2.71 1.46
N LYS A 107 13.31 2.60 1.57
CA LYS A 107 13.98 1.30 1.75
C LYS A 107 13.59 0.68 3.10
N GLY A 108 13.15 -0.58 3.05
CA GLY A 108 12.72 -1.33 4.24
C GLY A 108 11.28 -1.03 4.69
N TYR A 109 10.51 -0.25 3.93
CA TYR A 109 9.10 0.03 4.22
C TYR A 109 8.13 -0.60 3.20
N SER A 110 8.65 -1.15 2.09
CA SER A 110 7.81 -1.76 1.05
C SER A 110 7.02 -2.93 1.61
N GLY A 111 5.70 -2.92 1.41
CA GLY A 111 4.79 -3.92 1.93
C GLY A 111 4.19 -3.60 3.29
N ALA A 112 4.70 -2.58 4.00
CA ALA A 112 4.17 -2.20 5.30
C ALA A 112 2.79 -1.55 5.18
N GLU A 113 1.86 -1.93 6.05
CA GLU A 113 0.51 -1.38 6.11
C GLU A 113 0.50 -0.02 6.84
N LEU A 114 -0.23 0.95 6.28
CA LEU A 114 -0.45 2.28 6.86
C LEU A 114 -1.79 2.29 7.63
N GLU A 115 -1.74 1.96 8.92
CA GLU A 115 -2.94 1.99 9.76
C GLU A 115 -3.36 3.41 10.12
N GLY A 116 -4.66 3.67 10.05
CA GLY A 116 -5.25 4.97 10.39
C GLY A 116 -4.75 6.10 9.48
N LEU A 117 -4.40 5.80 8.24
CA LEU A 117 -3.96 6.79 7.26
C LEU A 117 -5.03 7.86 7.04
N GLN A 118 -4.64 9.11 7.19
CA GLN A 118 -5.41 10.30 6.87
C GLN A 118 -4.71 11.08 5.76
N TYR A 119 -5.50 11.52 4.78
CA TYR A 119 -5.00 12.29 3.65
C TYR A 119 -5.99 13.39 3.26
N GLY A 120 -5.49 14.38 2.51
CA GLY A 120 -6.29 15.34 1.76
C GLY A 120 -6.34 14.95 0.29
N ILE A 121 -7.40 15.36 -0.39
CA ILE A 121 -7.48 15.34 -1.85
C ILE A 121 -7.67 16.79 -2.30
N THR A 122 -6.76 17.31 -3.12
CA THR A 122 -6.92 18.60 -3.79
C THR A 122 -7.20 18.36 -5.25
N SER A 123 -8.29 18.92 -5.78
CA SER A 123 -8.65 18.77 -7.19
C SER A 123 -8.10 19.92 -8.02
N ASP A 124 -7.48 19.61 -9.16
CA ASP A 124 -7.08 20.59 -10.17
C ASP A 124 -7.46 20.11 -11.59
N SER A 125 -6.92 20.77 -12.63
CA SER A 125 -7.16 20.39 -14.03
C SER A 125 -6.69 18.97 -14.39
N ASN A 126 -5.75 18.42 -13.64
CA ASN A 126 -5.11 17.11 -13.84
C ASN A 126 -5.72 15.99 -12.99
N GLY A 127 -6.64 16.32 -12.08
CA GLY A 127 -7.37 15.36 -11.25
C GLY A 127 -7.19 15.60 -9.74
N GLY A 128 -7.53 14.61 -8.93
CA GLY A 128 -7.27 14.64 -7.49
C GLY A 128 -5.81 14.33 -7.18
N HIS A 129 -5.17 15.18 -6.36
CA HIS A 129 -3.85 14.95 -5.81
C HIS A 129 -3.97 14.58 -4.34
N PHE A 130 -3.32 13.48 -3.95
CA PHE A 130 -3.35 12.97 -2.59
C PHE A 130 -2.22 13.60 -1.79
N ILE A 131 -2.55 14.13 -0.61
CA ILE A 131 -1.59 14.79 0.29
C ILE A 131 -1.65 14.06 1.62
N PHE A 132 -0.50 13.55 2.07
CA PHE A 132 -0.38 12.94 3.39
C PHE A 132 -0.73 13.94 4.49
N LYS A 133 -1.47 13.50 5.50
CA LYS A 133 -1.75 14.31 6.69
C LYS A 133 -1.26 13.63 7.96
N GLU A 134 -1.69 12.39 8.17
CA GLU A 134 -1.41 11.69 9.41
C GLU A 134 -1.51 10.18 9.21
N LEU A 135 -0.85 9.43 10.10
CA LEU A 135 -1.05 8.00 10.27
C LEU A 135 -1.15 7.67 11.77
N GLY A 136 -1.87 6.58 12.07
CA GLY A 136 -1.91 5.98 13.40
C GLY A 136 -0.69 5.10 13.67
N GLY A 137 -0.28 4.31 12.68
CA GLY A 137 0.89 3.44 12.77
C GLY A 137 1.33 2.86 11.42
N VAL A 138 2.51 2.24 11.44
CA VAL A 138 3.04 1.43 10.33
C VAL A 138 3.22 0.01 10.85
N ILE A 139 2.61 -0.97 10.18
CA ILE A 139 2.69 -2.38 10.53
C ILE A 139 3.52 -3.12 9.47
N ASP A 140 4.51 -3.89 9.93
CA ASP A 140 5.41 -4.74 9.12
C ASP A 140 5.33 -6.19 9.64
#